data_AF-A0A4Q0U9N4-F1
#
_entry.id   AF-A0A4Q0U9N4-F1
#
_cell.length_a   1.000
_cell.length_b   1.000
_cell.length_c   1.000
_cell.angle_alpha   90.00
_cell.angle_beta   90.00
_cell.angle_gamma   90.00
#
_symmetry.space_group_name_H-M   'P 1'
#
loop_
_entity.id
_entity.type
_entity.pdbx_description
1 polymer ?
#
loop_
_entity_poly.entity_id
_entity_poly.type
_entity_poly.pdbx_seq_one_letter_code
_entity_poly.pdbx_strand_id
1 'polypeptide(L)'
;MDESTQTSFNEIKQQFMLMKNGIVSDAMKAAGLPHRIVWGLNMPQLRDIALRYDRSRELFDALWRDTATRESVVIAPMFLPYADMAADEAVSLIDEAVTLEAIDSLTFNALRHRDDVWDIIGRLDGSEALNRRYALMRLLARVMRHDLPRAKAVASREASLHDPSTFTAASNILSDIDFLTQS
;
A
#
# COMPACT_ATOMS: atom_id res chain seq x y z
N MET A 1 -19.69 14.55 1.44
CA MET A 1 -19.86 13.14 1.83
C MET A 1 -21.34 12.92 2.07
N ASP A 2 -21.94 11.91 1.46
CA ASP A 2 -23.36 11.59 1.67
C ASP A 2 -23.60 10.90 3.03
N GLU A 3 -24.86 10.75 3.40
CA GLU A 3 -25.29 10.20 4.69
C GLU A 3 -24.91 8.72 4.85
N SER A 4 -24.96 7.94 3.75
CA SER A 4 -24.57 6.54 3.75
C SER A 4 -23.08 6.36 4.04
N THR A 5 -22.22 7.11 3.34
CA THR A 5 -20.77 7.07 3.52
C THR A 5 -20.38 7.53 4.92
N GLN A 6 -21.03 8.58 5.44
CA GLN A 6 -20.80 9.04 6.82
C GLN A 6 -21.16 7.96 7.84
N THR A 7 -22.24 7.22 7.61
CA THR A 7 -22.67 6.11 8.46
C THR A 7 -21.63 4.98 8.44
N SER A 8 -21.25 4.48 7.27
CA SER A 8 -20.21 3.43 7.15
C SER A 8 -18.87 3.85 7.74
N PHE A 9 -18.45 5.10 7.53
CA PHE A 9 -17.24 5.64 8.15
C PHE A 9 -17.33 5.54 9.68
N ASN A 10 -18.43 5.99 10.29
CA ASN A 10 -18.60 5.95 11.75
C ASN A 10 -18.65 4.51 12.29
N GLU A 11 -19.34 3.60 11.60
CA GLU A 11 -19.42 2.19 11.98
C GLU A 11 -18.04 1.51 11.92
N ILE A 12 -17.24 1.78 10.89
CA ILE A 12 -15.84 1.32 10.79
C ILE A 12 -15.01 1.82 11.99
N LYS A 13 -15.12 3.11 12.33
CA LYS A 13 -14.41 3.68 13.50
C LYS A 13 -14.86 3.02 14.80
N GLN A 14 -16.15 2.68 14.94
CA GLN A 14 -16.64 1.92 16.09
C GLN A 14 -16.03 0.52 16.15
N GLN A 15 -15.88 -0.18 15.02
CA GLN A 15 -15.19 -1.47 15.00
C GLN A 15 -13.73 -1.37 15.45
N PHE A 16 -13.01 -0.30 15.07
CA PHE A 16 -11.65 -0.07 15.55
C PHE A 16 -11.59 0.03 17.08
N MET A 17 -12.55 0.74 17.68
CA MET A 17 -12.62 0.88 19.15
C MET A 17 -12.95 -0.43 19.85
N LEU A 18 -13.85 -1.23 19.28
CA LEU A 18 -14.25 -2.53 19.83
C LEU A 18 -13.10 -3.55 19.79
N MET A 19 -12.27 -3.50 18.75
CA MET A 19 -11.19 -4.47 18.50
C MET A 19 -9.81 -3.99 18.97
N LYS A 20 -9.74 -2.84 19.65
CA LYS A 20 -8.48 -2.17 19.99
C LYS A 20 -7.56 -3.06 20.83
N ASN A 21 -6.27 -2.93 20.59
CA ASN A 21 -5.22 -3.60 21.34
C ASN A 21 -4.19 -2.56 21.81
N GLY A 22 -4.24 -2.23 23.10
CA GLY A 22 -3.35 -1.23 23.71
C GLY A 22 -1.87 -1.63 23.63
N ILE A 23 -1.55 -2.91 23.82
CA ILE A 23 -0.16 -3.40 23.76
C ILE A 23 0.42 -3.21 22.36
N VAL A 24 -0.35 -3.57 21.32
CA VAL A 24 0.07 -3.38 19.92
C VAL A 24 0.15 -1.89 19.59
N SER A 25 -0.82 -1.09 20.04
CA SER A 25 -0.81 0.37 19.86
C SER A 25 0.45 1.01 20.43
N ASP A 26 0.81 0.67 21.66
CA ASP A 26 1.99 1.24 22.34
C ASP A 26 3.29 0.80 21.65
N ALA A 27 3.38 -0.46 21.24
CA ALA A 27 4.53 -0.96 20.48
C ALA A 27 4.68 -0.25 19.12
N MET A 28 3.58 -0.06 18.39
CA MET A 28 3.57 0.67 17.12
C MET A 28 3.94 2.15 17.27
N LYS A 29 3.47 2.81 18.33
CA LYS A 29 3.86 4.19 18.64
C LYS A 29 5.35 4.29 19.00
N ALA A 30 5.86 3.34 19.79
CA ALA A 30 7.28 3.27 20.14
C ALA A 30 8.17 3.07 18.89
N ALA A 31 7.65 2.40 17.85
CA ALA A 31 8.31 2.26 16.55
C ALA A 31 8.28 3.53 15.68
N GLY A 32 7.68 4.63 16.16
CA GLY A 32 7.75 5.93 15.49
C GLY A 32 6.69 6.18 14.41
N LEU A 33 5.53 5.50 14.48
CA LEU A 33 4.44 5.80 13.54
C LEU A 33 3.99 7.27 13.64
N PRO A 34 3.72 7.93 12.50
CA PRO A 34 3.36 9.36 12.48
C PRO A 34 1.92 9.65 12.94
N HIS A 35 1.12 8.62 13.19
CA HIS A 35 -0.30 8.74 13.49
C HIS A 35 -0.54 9.14 14.96
N ARG A 36 -1.40 10.13 15.17
CA ARG A 36 -1.84 10.55 16.51
C ARG A 36 -2.66 9.47 17.23
N ILE A 37 -3.44 8.71 16.47
CA ILE A 37 -4.32 7.64 16.95
C ILE A 37 -3.90 6.33 16.29
N VAL A 38 -3.63 5.33 17.13
CA VAL A 38 -3.34 3.95 16.73
C VAL A 38 -4.19 3.05 17.62
N TRP A 39 -5.09 2.26 17.04
CA TRP A 39 -5.95 1.33 17.78
C TRP A 39 -5.32 -0.06 17.95
N GLY A 40 -4.27 -0.37 17.18
CA GLY A 40 -3.51 -1.61 17.31
C GLY A 40 -4.16 -2.80 16.60
N LEU A 41 -4.96 -2.54 15.56
CA LEU A 41 -5.56 -3.61 14.75
C LEU A 41 -4.54 -4.14 13.75
N ASN A 42 -4.52 -5.46 13.59
CA ASN A 42 -3.71 -6.11 12.56
C ASN A 42 -4.43 -6.17 11.21
N MET A 43 -3.70 -6.55 10.15
CA MET A 43 -4.24 -6.61 8.79
C MET A 43 -5.44 -7.57 8.63
N PRO A 44 -5.44 -8.79 9.23
CA PRO A 44 -6.64 -9.64 9.23
C PRO A 44 -7.88 -8.95 9.78
N GLN A 45 -7.79 -8.29 10.94
CA GLN A 45 -8.93 -7.58 11.54
C GLN A 45 -9.44 -6.44 10.65
N LEU A 46 -8.53 -5.68 10.02
CA LEU A 46 -8.92 -4.64 9.07
C LEU A 46 -9.64 -5.21 7.85
N ARG A 47 -9.19 -6.36 7.33
CA ARG A 47 -9.86 -7.05 6.22
C ARG A 47 -11.25 -7.54 6.63
N ASP A 48 -11.41 -8.10 7.82
CA ASP A 48 -12.71 -8.56 8.33
C ASP A 48 -13.73 -7.42 8.49
N ILE A 49 -13.24 -6.21 8.80
CA ILE A 49 -14.07 -5.01 8.81
C ILE A 49 -14.43 -4.60 7.38
N ALA A 50 -13.45 -4.53 6.48
CA ALA A 50 -13.66 -4.08 5.10
C ALA A 50 -14.62 -4.97 4.31
N LEU A 51 -14.62 -6.29 4.57
CA LEU A 51 -15.51 -7.26 3.91
C LEU A 51 -17.00 -7.03 4.16
N ARG A 52 -17.38 -6.17 5.11
CA ARG A 52 -18.77 -5.88 5.47
C ARG A 52 -19.37 -4.72 4.66
N TYR A 53 -18.57 -4.02 3.87
CA TYR A 53 -18.99 -2.84 3.11
C TYR A 53 -18.58 -2.97 1.64
N ASP A 54 -19.34 -2.32 0.78
CA ASP A 54 -18.99 -2.20 -0.62
C ASP A 54 -17.82 -1.22 -0.82
N ARG A 55 -17.14 -1.37 -1.95
CA ARG A 55 -16.15 -0.39 -2.38
C ARG A 55 -16.85 0.93 -2.71
N SER A 56 -16.33 2.03 -2.19
CA SER A 56 -16.82 3.38 -2.43
C SER A 56 -15.62 4.31 -2.48
N ARG A 57 -15.57 5.14 -3.54
CA ARG A 57 -14.54 6.15 -3.68
C ARG A 57 -14.62 7.16 -2.54
N GLU A 58 -15.82 7.56 -2.17
CA GLU A 58 -16.10 8.52 -1.09
C GLU A 58 -15.63 7.98 0.27
N LEU A 59 -15.86 6.70 0.54
CA LEU A 59 -15.42 6.05 1.78
C LEU A 59 -13.88 5.90 1.81
N PHE A 60 -13.26 5.50 0.70
CA PHE A 60 -11.81 5.52 0.54
C PHE A 60 -11.25 6.91 0.87
N ASP A 61 -11.80 7.94 0.22
CA ASP A 61 -11.40 9.33 0.34
C ASP A 61 -11.53 9.87 1.77
N ALA A 62 -12.58 9.48 2.49
CA ALA A 62 -12.80 9.86 3.89
C ALA A 62 -11.77 9.21 4.83
N LEU A 63 -11.50 7.91 4.63
CA LEU A 63 -10.56 7.15 5.46
C LEU A 63 -9.10 7.51 5.16
N TRP A 64 -8.75 7.71 3.89
CA TRP A 64 -7.40 8.07 3.44
C TRP A 64 -6.97 9.44 3.97
N ARG A 65 -7.90 10.40 4.03
CA ARG A 65 -7.65 11.74 4.58
C ARG A 65 -7.64 11.81 6.12
N ASP A 66 -8.15 10.79 6.82
CA ASP A 66 -8.04 10.67 8.28
C ASP A 66 -6.64 10.19 8.70
N THR A 67 -5.61 10.94 8.29
CA THR A 67 -4.19 10.65 8.52
C THR A 67 -3.81 10.64 10.00
N ALA A 68 -4.64 11.24 10.85
CA ALA A 68 -4.50 11.15 12.29
C ALA A 68 -4.68 9.73 12.82
N THR A 69 -5.43 8.86 12.13
CA THR A 69 -5.70 7.48 12.55
C THR A 69 -5.04 6.47 11.62
N ARG A 70 -4.12 5.66 12.17
CA ARG A 70 -3.41 4.62 11.41
C ARG A 70 -4.37 3.66 10.71
N GLU A 71 -5.32 3.10 11.45
CA GLU A 71 -6.27 2.11 10.91
C GLU A 71 -7.12 2.67 9.77
N SER A 72 -7.45 3.97 9.80
CA SER A 72 -8.20 4.62 8.71
C SER A 72 -7.37 4.63 7.42
N VAL A 73 -6.13 5.11 7.47
CA VAL A 73 -5.27 5.17 6.28
C VAL A 73 -4.98 3.77 5.73
N VAL A 74 -4.69 2.80 6.61
CA VAL A 74 -4.29 1.45 6.18
C VAL A 74 -5.47 0.65 5.62
N ILE A 75 -6.69 0.80 6.15
CA ILE A 75 -7.86 0.11 5.60
C ILE A 75 -8.35 0.76 4.30
N ALA A 76 -8.15 2.07 4.11
CA ALA A 76 -8.78 2.82 3.03
C ALA A 76 -8.61 2.15 1.66
N PRO A 77 -7.42 1.70 1.22
CA PRO A 77 -7.25 1.11 -0.11
C PRO A 77 -8.08 -0.15 -0.40
N MET A 78 -8.66 -0.79 0.62
CA MET A 78 -9.60 -1.91 0.44
C MET A 78 -10.94 -1.45 -0.16
N PHE A 79 -11.29 -0.18 0.02
CA PHE A 79 -12.53 0.44 -0.49
C PHE A 79 -12.35 1.15 -1.84
N LEU A 80 -11.11 1.29 -2.33
CA LEU A 80 -10.84 2.02 -3.58
C LEU A 80 -11.37 1.25 -4.81
N PRO A 81 -12.30 1.82 -5.60
CA PRO A 81 -12.69 1.24 -6.88
C PRO A 81 -11.60 1.49 -7.93
N TYR A 82 -10.70 0.52 -8.10
CA TYR A 82 -9.49 0.70 -8.92
C TYR A 82 -9.63 0.38 -10.41
N ALA A 83 -10.74 -0.22 -10.84
CA ALA A 83 -10.91 -0.71 -12.21
C ALA A 83 -10.84 0.44 -13.25
N ASP A 84 -11.43 1.59 -12.91
CA ASP A 84 -11.52 2.76 -13.81
C ASP A 84 -10.53 3.88 -13.46
N MET A 85 -9.66 3.65 -12.46
CA MET A 85 -8.71 4.65 -11.98
C MET A 85 -7.55 4.81 -12.98
N ALA A 86 -7.18 6.04 -13.33
CA ALA A 86 -6.04 6.28 -14.21
C ALA A 86 -4.70 5.93 -13.52
N ALA A 87 -3.66 5.58 -14.30
CA ALA A 87 -2.33 5.30 -13.76
C ALA A 87 -1.70 6.53 -13.05
N ASP A 88 -1.96 7.76 -13.52
CA ASP A 88 -1.47 8.98 -12.85
C ASP A 88 -2.11 9.20 -11.49
N GLU A 89 -3.35 8.77 -11.35
CA GLU A 89 -4.04 8.81 -10.07
C GLU A 89 -3.44 7.80 -9.09
N ALA A 90 -3.08 6.59 -9.56
CA ALA A 90 -2.34 5.62 -8.74
C ALA A 90 -1.01 6.20 -8.24
N VAL A 91 -0.26 6.90 -9.11
CA VAL A 91 1.00 7.57 -8.74
C VAL A 91 0.74 8.68 -7.71
N SER A 92 -0.30 9.49 -7.91
CA SER A 92 -0.68 10.55 -6.97
C SER A 92 -1.01 9.99 -5.58
N LEU A 93 -1.76 8.88 -5.51
CA LEU A 93 -2.06 8.22 -4.24
C LEU A 93 -0.81 7.63 -3.56
N ILE A 94 0.17 7.15 -4.34
CA ILE A 94 1.46 6.71 -3.79
C ILE A 94 2.23 7.89 -3.17
N ASP A 95 2.21 9.05 -3.82
CA ASP A 95 2.88 10.25 -3.31
C ASP A 95 2.20 10.79 -2.06
N GLU A 96 0.88 10.72 -1.98
CA GLU A 96 0.09 11.15 -0.80
C GLU A 96 0.24 10.24 0.41
N ALA A 97 0.67 8.98 0.23
CA ALA A 97 0.75 8.00 1.30
C ALA A 97 1.69 8.47 2.43
N VAL A 98 1.15 8.59 3.64
CA VAL A 98 1.91 9.08 4.81
C VAL A 98 2.86 8.04 5.42
N THR A 99 2.73 6.77 5.04
CA THR A 99 3.58 5.67 5.52
C THR A 99 3.79 4.62 4.43
N LEU A 100 4.90 3.89 4.52
CA LEU A 100 5.16 2.71 3.67
C LEU A 100 4.13 1.60 3.88
N GLU A 101 3.53 1.52 5.08
CA GLU A 101 2.43 0.59 5.37
C GLU A 101 1.17 0.91 4.54
N ALA A 102 0.86 2.20 4.37
CA ALA A 102 -0.23 2.63 3.50
C ALA A 102 0.05 2.26 2.03
N ILE A 103 1.30 2.36 1.59
CA ILE A 103 1.73 1.92 0.25
C ILE A 103 1.61 0.40 0.09
N ASP A 104 2.01 -0.38 1.10
CA ASP A 104 1.82 -1.83 1.10
C ASP A 104 0.33 -2.19 0.97
N SER A 105 -0.54 -1.49 1.69
CA SER A 105 -1.99 -1.68 1.56
C SER A 105 -2.50 -1.28 0.18
N LEU A 106 -2.07 -0.13 -0.36
CA LEU A 106 -2.48 0.36 -1.68
C LEU A 106 -2.06 -0.58 -2.79
N THR A 107 -0.78 -0.95 -2.83
CA THR A 107 -0.24 -1.87 -3.83
C THR A 107 -0.90 -3.23 -3.76
N PHE A 108 -1.08 -3.79 -2.55
CA PHE A 108 -1.67 -5.11 -2.37
C PHE A 108 -3.18 -5.15 -2.69
N ASN A 109 -3.96 -4.17 -2.23
CA ASN A 109 -5.42 -4.24 -2.31
C ASN A 109 -5.98 -3.64 -3.61
N ALA A 110 -5.31 -2.67 -4.21
CA ALA A 110 -5.83 -1.94 -5.36
C ALA A 110 -5.00 -2.11 -6.64
N LEU A 111 -3.66 -2.09 -6.56
CA LEU A 111 -2.85 -1.89 -7.77
C LEU A 111 -2.31 -3.18 -8.40
N ARG A 112 -1.98 -4.21 -7.60
CA ARG A 112 -1.24 -5.41 -8.07
C ARG A 112 -1.90 -6.24 -9.18
N HIS A 113 -3.20 -6.04 -9.41
CA HIS A 113 -4.02 -6.80 -10.36
C HIS A 113 -4.42 -5.96 -11.57
N ARG A 114 -3.95 -4.72 -11.67
CA ARG A 114 -4.25 -3.86 -12.82
C ARG A 114 -3.49 -4.32 -14.06
N ASP A 115 -4.16 -4.32 -15.19
CA ASP A 115 -3.57 -4.70 -16.48
C ASP A 115 -2.46 -3.73 -16.92
N ASP A 116 -2.53 -2.47 -16.50
CA ASP A 116 -1.57 -1.41 -16.80
C ASP A 116 -0.46 -1.26 -15.74
N VAL A 117 -0.20 -2.28 -14.90
CA VAL A 117 0.83 -2.20 -13.85
C VAL A 117 2.20 -1.80 -14.39
N TRP A 118 2.58 -2.24 -15.59
CA TRP A 118 3.87 -1.87 -16.20
C TRP A 118 3.95 -0.40 -16.62
N ASP A 119 2.81 0.23 -16.92
CA ASP A 119 2.74 1.68 -17.16
C ASP A 119 2.93 2.43 -15.84
N ILE A 120 2.26 2.00 -14.76
CA ILE A 120 2.48 2.55 -13.41
C ILE A 120 3.95 2.40 -13.01
N ILE A 121 4.55 1.21 -13.17
CA ILE A 121 5.98 0.97 -12.91
C ILE A 121 6.86 1.95 -13.71
N GLY A 122 6.55 2.17 -14.99
CA GLY A 122 7.29 3.12 -15.83
C GLY A 122 7.24 4.56 -15.32
N ARG A 123 6.13 4.98 -14.72
CA ARG A 123 5.96 6.32 -14.13
C ARG A 123 6.66 6.48 -12.77
N LEU A 124 6.92 5.38 -12.07
CA LEU A 124 7.62 5.36 -10.79
C LEU A 124 9.15 5.21 -10.95
N ASP A 125 9.59 4.53 -12.00
CA ASP A 125 11.01 4.24 -12.28
C ASP A 125 11.84 5.53 -12.41
N GLY A 126 13.03 5.53 -11.82
CA GLY A 126 13.93 6.69 -11.79
C GLY A 126 13.55 7.81 -10.81
N SER A 127 12.46 7.66 -10.05
CA SER A 127 12.11 8.62 -8.99
C SER A 127 13.09 8.57 -7.82
N GLU A 128 13.43 9.71 -7.24
CA GLU A 128 14.18 9.80 -5.96
C GLU A 128 13.27 9.67 -4.72
N ALA A 129 11.96 9.97 -4.87
CA ALA A 129 11.00 9.89 -3.78
C ALA A 129 10.87 8.45 -3.25
N LEU A 130 11.04 8.29 -1.94
CA LEU A 130 11.03 6.98 -1.27
C LEU A 130 9.71 6.23 -1.51
N ASN A 131 8.56 6.92 -1.42
CA ASN A 131 7.26 6.30 -1.63
C ASN A 131 7.16 5.63 -3.01
N ARG A 132 7.59 6.33 -4.06
CA ARG A 132 7.58 5.81 -5.43
C ARG A 132 8.53 4.64 -5.61
N ARG A 133 9.77 4.74 -5.10
CA ARG A 133 10.77 3.66 -5.14
C ARG A 133 10.29 2.41 -4.40
N TYR A 134 9.66 2.60 -3.25
CA TYR A 134 9.09 1.51 -2.46
C TYR A 134 7.91 0.84 -3.18
N ALA A 135 6.96 1.64 -3.67
CA ALA A 135 5.83 1.13 -4.45
C ALA A 135 6.28 0.38 -5.71
N LEU A 136 7.30 0.91 -6.41
CA LEU A 136 7.94 0.29 -7.57
C LEU A 136 8.41 -1.12 -7.22
N MET A 137 9.14 -1.31 -6.13
CA MET A 137 9.59 -2.64 -5.70
C MET A 137 8.43 -3.58 -5.36
N ARG A 138 7.37 -3.09 -4.70
CA ARG A 138 6.19 -3.90 -4.38
C ARG A 138 5.44 -4.38 -5.62
N LEU A 139 5.24 -3.49 -6.61
CA LEU A 139 4.59 -3.83 -7.86
C LEU A 139 5.48 -4.74 -8.71
N LEU A 140 6.78 -4.46 -8.77
CA LEU A 140 7.72 -5.24 -9.56
C LEU A 140 7.80 -6.70 -9.09
N ALA A 141 7.85 -6.95 -7.77
CA ALA A 141 7.83 -8.29 -7.21
C ALA A 141 6.62 -9.11 -7.68
N ARG A 142 5.50 -8.45 -8.00
CA ARG A 142 4.30 -9.12 -8.50
C ARG A 142 4.39 -9.48 -9.98
N VAL A 143 4.95 -8.60 -10.82
CA VAL A 143 4.90 -8.75 -12.28
C VAL A 143 6.23 -9.10 -12.93
N MET A 144 7.30 -9.30 -12.15
CA MET A 144 8.64 -9.59 -12.68
C MET A 144 8.65 -10.75 -13.69
N ARG A 145 7.79 -11.75 -13.52
CA ARG A 145 7.68 -12.91 -14.42
C ARG A 145 7.17 -12.57 -15.82
N HIS A 146 6.50 -11.44 -16.00
CA HIS A 146 6.02 -10.99 -17.30
C HIS A 146 7.16 -10.47 -18.20
N ASP A 147 8.24 -9.95 -17.58
CA ASP A 147 9.41 -9.40 -18.29
C ASP A 147 10.64 -9.44 -17.35
N LEU A 148 11.31 -10.60 -17.32
CA LEU A 148 12.46 -10.83 -16.43
C LEU A 148 13.64 -9.88 -16.74
N PRO A 149 14.03 -9.63 -18.01
CA PRO A 149 15.11 -8.68 -18.30
C PRO A 149 14.82 -7.26 -17.80
N ARG A 150 13.61 -6.74 -18.05
CA ARG A 150 13.21 -5.42 -17.56
C ARG A 150 13.18 -5.37 -16.04
N ALA A 151 12.63 -6.40 -15.40
CA ALA A 151 12.57 -6.47 -13.94
C ALA A 151 13.97 -6.52 -13.31
N LYS A 152 14.89 -7.30 -13.88
CA LYS A 152 16.29 -7.36 -13.44
C LYS A 152 16.94 -5.98 -13.53
N ALA A 153 16.77 -5.28 -14.65
CA ALA A 153 17.34 -3.94 -14.82
C ALA A 153 16.84 -2.93 -13.77
N VAL A 154 15.53 -2.93 -13.49
CA VAL A 154 14.93 -2.04 -12.47
C VAL A 154 15.43 -2.40 -11.06
N ALA A 155 15.37 -3.69 -10.68
CA ALA A 155 15.80 -4.14 -9.36
C ALA A 155 17.30 -3.96 -9.12
N SER A 156 18.16 -4.17 -10.13
CA SER A 156 19.61 -3.94 -10.01
C SER A 156 19.93 -2.46 -9.76
N ARG A 157 19.25 -1.53 -10.44
CA ARG A 157 19.43 -0.10 -10.18
C ARG A 157 19.02 0.24 -8.75
N GLU A 158 17.86 -0.22 -8.31
CA GLU A 158 17.37 0.06 -6.96
C GLU A 158 18.29 -0.55 -5.87
N ALA A 159 18.75 -1.78 -6.05
CA ALA A 159 19.66 -2.45 -5.12
C ALA A 159 21.00 -1.70 -4.97
N SER A 160 21.49 -1.06 -6.04
CA SER A 160 22.74 -0.30 -6.00
C SER A 160 22.69 0.95 -5.10
N LEU A 161 21.48 1.43 -4.76
CA LEU A 161 21.28 2.56 -3.86
C LEU A 161 21.48 2.17 -2.38
N HIS A 162 21.45 0.88 -2.05
CA HIS A 162 21.57 0.36 -0.68
C HIS A 162 20.63 1.00 0.34
N ASP A 163 19.46 1.47 -0.09
CA ASP A 163 18.45 2.05 0.78
C ASP A 163 17.79 0.95 1.62
N PRO A 164 17.81 1.05 2.96
CA PRO A 164 17.28 -0.01 3.84
C PRO A 164 15.81 -0.34 3.59
N SER A 165 15.02 0.61 3.07
CA SER A 165 13.59 0.44 2.85
C SER A 165 13.27 -0.41 1.63
N THR A 166 14.16 -0.45 0.63
CA THR A 166 13.92 -1.08 -0.67
C THR A 166 14.94 -2.17 -1.01
N PHE A 167 16.13 -2.14 -0.41
CA PHE A 167 17.23 -3.05 -0.72
C PHE A 167 16.84 -4.53 -0.57
N THR A 168 16.19 -4.89 0.54
CA THR A 168 15.74 -6.28 0.76
C THR A 168 14.77 -6.73 -0.32
N ALA A 169 13.82 -5.86 -0.71
CA ALA A 169 12.87 -6.19 -1.76
C ALA A 169 13.57 -6.35 -3.12
N ALA A 170 14.47 -5.43 -3.47
CA ALA A 170 15.25 -5.49 -4.71
C ALA A 170 16.12 -6.76 -4.77
N SER A 171 16.82 -7.09 -3.67
CA SER A 171 17.67 -8.29 -3.55
C SER A 171 16.87 -9.59 -3.70
N ASN A 172 15.70 -9.67 -3.09
CA ASN A 172 14.81 -10.83 -3.23
C ASN A 172 14.34 -11.00 -4.67
N ILE A 173 13.94 -9.91 -5.35
CA ILE A 173 13.55 -9.94 -6.76
C ILE A 173 14.71 -10.45 -7.64
N LEU A 174 15.93 -9.97 -7.42
CA LEU A 174 17.10 -10.41 -8.19
C LEU A 174 17.39 -11.90 -7.96
N SER A 175 17.32 -12.35 -6.71
CA SER A 175 17.51 -13.76 -6.34
C SER A 175 16.46 -14.67 -7.00
N ASP A 176 15.19 -14.24 -7.00
CA ASP A 176 14.10 -14.96 -7.65
C ASP A 176 14.30 -15.03 -9.18
N ILE A 177 14.72 -13.93 -9.81
CA ILE A 177 15.01 -13.91 -11.25
C ILE A 177 16.17 -14.85 -11.58
N ASP A 178 17.26 -14.81 -10.81
CA ASP A 178 18.42 -15.68 -11.04
C ASP A 178 18.03 -17.16 -10.92
N PHE A 179 17.20 -17.52 -9.93
CA PHE A 179 16.66 -18.87 -9.80
C PHE A 179 15.82 -19.30 -11.03
N LEU A 180 14.96 -18.40 -11.54
CA LEU A 180 14.08 -18.69 -12.68
C LEU A 180 14.81 -18.79 -14.01
N THR A 181 15.96 -18.12 -14.16
CA THR A 181 16.74 -18.13 -15.41
C THR A 181 17.76 -19.28 -15.48
N GLN A 182 18.00 -19.97 -14.36
CA GLN A 182 18.85 -21.16 -14.29
C GLN A 182 18.08 -22.48 -14.49
N SER A 183 16.74 -22.42 -14.57
CA SER A 183 15.85 -23.56 -14.81
C SER A 183 15.44 -23.65 -16.29
#